data_AF-A0A536TMD1-F1
#
_entry.id   AF-A0A536TMD1-F1
#
_cell.length_a   1.000
_cell.length_b   1.000
_cell.length_c   1.000
_cell.angle_alpha   90.00
_cell.angle_beta   90.00
_cell.angle_gamma   90.00
#
_symmetry.space_group_name_H-M   'P 1'
#
loop_
_entity.id
_entity.type
_entity.pdbx_description
1 polymer ?
#
loop_
_entity_poly.entity_id
_entity_poly.type
_entity_poly.pdbx_seq_one_letter_code
_entity_poly.pdbx_strand_id
1 'polypeptide(L)' 'MDEIVLRSMLKWPDVPAVYGWLSLDRRGSWMIKTVAGRFERIAHAAVREFIGRNYASDSEGRWYFQNGPQRVFVALD' A
#
# COMPACT_ATOMS: atom_id res chain seq x y z
N MET A 1 4.04 7.32 8.79
CA MET A 1 3.74 7.92 7.47
C MET A 1 4.76 9.01 7.21
N ASP A 2 5.41 8.95 6.06
CA ASP A 2 6.48 9.88 5.66
C ASP A 2 5.87 11.26 5.34
N GLU A 3 6.62 12.34 5.60
CA GLU A 3 6.13 13.72 5.42
C GLU A 3 5.72 14.02 3.96
N ILE A 4 6.46 13.47 3.00
CA ILE A 4 6.15 13.61 1.57
C ILE A 4 4.76 13.06 1.21
N VAL A 5 4.32 12.00 1.91
CA VAL A 5 3.01 11.39 1.73
C VAL A 5 1.92 12.32 2.27
N LEU A 6 2.10 12.83 3.49
CA LEU A 6 1.17 13.78 4.11
C LEU A 6 0.99 15.05 3.26
N ARG A 7 2.09 15.64 2.76
CA ARG A 7 2.04 16.81 1.87
C ARG A 7 1.29 16.51 0.57
N SER A 8 1.45 15.30 0.02
CA SER A 8 0.76 14.90 -1.20
C SER A 8 -0.75 14.73 -1.00
N MET A 9 -1.17 14.20 0.15
CA MET A 9 -2.59 14.10 0.53
C MET A 9 -3.25 15.47 0.66
N LEU A 10 -2.54 16.47 1.22
CA LEU A 10 -3.06 17.84 1.29
C LEU A 10 -3.24 18.47 -0.09
N LYS A 11 -2.33 18.19 -1.02
CA LYS A 11 -2.41 18.70 -2.39
C LYS A 11 -3.54 18.05 -3.18
N TRP A 12 -3.80 16.76 -2.95
CA TRP A 12 -4.80 15.96 -3.66
C TRP A 12 -5.62 15.12 -2.65
N PRO A 13 -6.63 15.72 -2.01
CA PRO A 13 -7.38 15.02 -0.95
C PRO A 13 -8.31 13.93 -1.49
N ASP A 14 -8.83 14.09 -2.71
CA ASP A 14 -9.92 13.28 -3.26
C ASP A 14 -9.43 12.30 -4.34
N VAL A 15 -8.50 11.41 -3.97
CA VAL A 15 -7.99 10.37 -4.87
C VAL A 15 -8.70 9.03 -4.61
N PRO A 16 -9.31 8.39 -5.64
CA PRO A 16 -9.94 7.09 -5.48
C PRO A 16 -8.99 6.03 -4.93
N ALA A 17 -9.52 5.21 -4.02
CA ALA A 17 -8.77 4.10 -3.46
C ALA A 17 -8.62 2.95 -4.47
N VAL A 18 -7.49 2.24 -4.35
CA VAL A 18 -7.15 1.07 -5.16
C VAL A 18 -7.35 -0.20 -4.34
N TYR A 19 -7.88 -1.24 -4.97
CA TYR A 19 -8.18 -2.52 -4.34
C TYR A 19 -7.64 -3.68 -5.19
N GLY A 20 -7.25 -4.78 -4.54
CA GLY A 20 -6.92 -6.04 -5.21
C GLY A 20 -5.56 -6.09 -5.92
N TRP A 21 -4.67 -5.13 -5.66
CA TRP A 21 -3.34 -5.05 -6.27
C TRP A 21 -2.18 -5.32 -5.32
N LEU A 22 -2.39 -5.17 -4.00
CA LEU A 22 -1.36 -5.32 -2.99
C LEU A 22 -1.84 -6.31 -1.93
N SER A 23 -0.97 -7.25 -1.56
CA SER A 23 -1.20 -8.23 -0.49
C SER A 23 0.01 -8.31 0.44
N LEU A 24 -0.21 -8.68 1.68
CA LEU A 24 0.79 -9.01 2.68
C LEU A 24 0.55 -10.44 3.15
N ASP A 25 1.50 -11.34 2.87
CA ASP A 25 1.38 -12.75 3.28
C ASP A 25 1.68 -12.95 4.79
N ARG A 26 1.30 -14.11 5.33
CA ARG A 26 1.61 -14.51 6.73
C ARG A 26 3.09 -14.46 7.12
N ARG A 27 4.02 -14.44 6.16
CA ARG A 27 5.47 -14.34 6.41
C ARG A 27 5.97 -12.90 6.41
N GLY A 28 5.10 -11.92 6.19
CA GLY A 28 5.43 -10.51 6.10
C GLY A 28 5.98 -10.10 4.73
N SER A 29 5.76 -10.89 3.68
CA SER A 29 6.17 -10.55 2.32
C SER A 29 5.11 -9.70 1.64
N TRP A 30 5.52 -8.53 1.15
CA TRP A 30 4.70 -7.72 0.26
C TRP A 30 4.61 -8.35 -1.12
N MET A 31 3.39 -8.52 -1.61
CA MET A 31 3.06 -9.13 -2.90
C MET A 31 2.29 -8.13 -3.76
N ILE A 32 2.68 -7.96 -5.02
CA ILE A 32 1.98 -7.10 -5.98
C ILE A 32 1.40 -7.93 -7.11
N LYS A 33 0.19 -7.58 -7.54
CA LYS A 33 -0.46 -8.23 -8.68
C LYS A 33 0.20 -7.76 -9.97
N THR A 34 0.59 -8.71 -10.80
CA THR A 34 1.08 -8.48 -12.16
C THR A 34 -0.09 -8.26 -13.11
N VAL A 35 0.21 -7.74 -14.31
CA VAL A 35 -0.79 -7.60 -15.38
C VAL A 35 -1.42 -8.94 -15.78
N ALA A 36 -0.70 -10.05 -15.59
CA ALA A 36 -1.20 -11.40 -15.82
C ALA A 36 -2.09 -11.93 -14.67
N GLY A 37 -2.36 -11.10 -13.67
CA GLY A 37 -3.23 -11.43 -12.53
C GLY A 37 -2.58 -12.27 -11.43
N ARG A 38 -1.30 -12.63 -11.56
CA ARG A 38 -0.54 -13.36 -10.53
C ARG A 38 0.06 -12.41 -9.50
N PHE A 39 0.12 -12.81 -8.25
CA PHE A 39 0.86 -12.09 -7.22
C PHE A 39 2.33 -12.50 -7.19
N GLU A 40 3.21 -11.51 -7.23
CA GLU A 40 4.66 -11.69 -7.16
C GLU A 40 5.25 -10.86 -6.02
N ARG A 41 6.31 -11.38 -5.39
CA ARG A 41 6.94 -10.70 -4.25
C ARG A 41 7.65 -9.43 -4.71
N ILE A 42 7.45 -8.34 -3.99
CA ILE A 42 8.20 -7.10 -4.19
C ILE A 42 9.66 -7.32 -3.74
N ALA A 43 10.58 -7.45 -4.69
CA ALA A 43 11.98 -7.76 -4.39
C ALA A 43 12.76 -6.58 -3.80
N HIS A 44 12.53 -5.37 -4.32
CA HIS A 44 13.29 -4.17 -3.94
C HIS A 44 13.04 -3.78 -2.47
N ALA A 45 14.11 -3.76 -1.67
CA ALA A 45 14.04 -3.47 -0.23
C ALA A 45 13.49 -2.06 0.05
N ALA A 46 14.00 -1.05 -0.65
CA ALA A 46 13.55 0.34 -0.47
C ALA A 46 12.03 0.51 -0.70
N VAL A 47 11.46 -0.23 -1.66
CA VAL A 47 10.00 -0.21 -1.91
C VAL A 47 9.25 -0.83 -0.73
N ARG A 48 9.70 -1.98 -0.23
CA ARG A 48 9.09 -2.64 0.94
C ARG A 48 9.15 -1.77 2.19
N GLU A 49 10.27 -1.11 2.43
CA GLU A 49 10.45 -0.18 3.54
C GLU A 49 9.54 1.04 3.40
N PHE A 50 9.44 1.59 2.19
CA PHE A 50 8.53 2.70 1.92
C PHE A 50 7.07 2.31 2.16
N ILE A 51 6.64 1.13 1.69
CA ILE A 51 5.31 0.59 1.99
C ILE A 51 5.13 0.48 3.51
N GLY A 52 6.07 -0.16 4.21
CA GLY A 52 5.98 -0.38 5.66
C GLY A 52 5.85 0.90 6.48
N ARG A 53 6.59 1.97 6.17
CA ARG A 53 6.47 3.26 6.88
C ARG A 53 5.16 4.01 6.60
N ASN A 54 4.48 3.67 5.51
CA ASN A 54 3.24 4.29 5.05
C ASN A 54 2.06 3.31 5.06
N TYR A 55 2.20 2.19 5.78
CA TYR A 55 1.18 1.19 6.00
C TYR A 55 0.44 1.50 7.31
N ALA A 56 -0.90 1.51 7.27
CA ALA A 56 -1.74 1.84 8.41
C ALA A 56 -3.10 1.14 8.32
N SER A 57 -3.86 1.17 9.41
CA SER A 57 -5.27 0.77 9.43
C SER A 57 -6.17 1.99 9.43
N ASP A 58 -7.34 1.88 8.79
CA ASP A 58 -8.40 2.86 8.95
C ASP A 58 -9.28 2.56 10.19
N SER A 59 -10.28 3.41 10.43
CA SER A 59 -11.22 3.27 11.55
C SER A 59 -12.11 2.03 11.48
N GLU A 60 -12.19 1.37 10.32
CA GLU A 60 -12.94 0.12 10.14
C GLU A 60 -12.03 -1.11 10.31
N GLY A 61 -10.74 -0.91 10.65
CA GLY A 61 -9.77 -1.99 10.80
C GLY A 61 -9.27 -2.56 9.48
N ARG A 62 -9.54 -1.89 8.35
CA ARG A 62 -8.97 -2.27 7.04
C ARG A 62 -7.58 -1.71 6.91
N TRP A 63 -6.69 -2.50 6.31
CA TRP A 63 -5.29 -2.13 6.16
C TRP A 63 -4.99 -1.56 4.78
N TYR A 64 -4.16 -0.53 4.72
CA TYR A 64 -3.80 0.15 3.48
C TYR A 64 -2.37 0.66 3.49
N PHE A 65 -1.79 0.77 2.30
CA PHE A 65 -0.60 1.53 2.00
C PHE A 65 -0.98 2.90 1.44
N GLN A 66 -0.47 3.97 2.03
CA GLN A 66 -0.66 5.34 1.55
C GLN A 66 0.47 5.72 0.57
N ASN A 67 0.19 5.62 -0.72
CA ASN A 67 1.11 5.94 -1.81
C ASN A 67 0.92 7.39 -2.27
N GLY A 68 1.56 8.33 -1.57
CA GLY A 68 1.28 9.75 -1.79
C GLY A 68 -0.19 10.05 -1.46
N PRO A 69 -0.98 10.65 -2.38
CA PRO A 69 -2.40 10.88 -2.10
C PRO A 69 -3.27 9.63 -2.27
N GLN A 70 -2.79 8.60 -2.97
CA GLN A 70 -3.58 7.41 -3.28
C GLN A 70 -3.54 6.40 -2.13
N ARG A 71 -4.71 5.96 -1.69
CA ARG A 71 -4.85 4.83 -0.76
C ARG A 71 -4.91 3.51 -1.54
N VAL A 72 -4.06 2.55 -1.19
CA VAL A 72 -4.08 1.20 -1.75
C VAL A 72 -4.41 0.22 -0.64
N PHE A 73 -5.60 -0.39 -0.66
CA PHE A 73 -5.98 -1.39 0.34
C PHE A 73 -5.19 -2.69 0.14
N VAL A 74 -4.82 -3.28 1.27
CA VAL A 74 -3.96 -4.47 1.36
C VAL A 74 -4.82 -5.67 1.70
N ALA A 75 -4.77 -6.70 0.85
CA ALA A 75 -5.27 -8.02 1.21
C ALA A 75 -4.31 -8.70 2.19
N LEU A 76 -4.85 -9.38 3.20
CA LEU A 76 -4.06 -10.15 4.16
C LEU A 76 -4.28 -11.63 3.86
N ASP A 77 -3.23 -12.33 3.41
CA ASP A 77 -3.30 -13.71 2.92
C ASP A 77 -2.63 -14.72 3.86
#